data_AF-A0ABD3FXI8-F1
#
_entry.id   AF-A0ABD3FXI8-F1
#
_cell.length_a   1.000
_cell.length_b   1.000
_cell.length_c   1.000
_cell.angle_alpha   90.00
_cell.angle_beta   90.00
_cell.angle_gamma   90.00
#
_symmetry.space_group_name_H-M   'P 1'
#
loop_
_entity.id
_entity.type
_entity.pdbx_description
1 polymer ?
#
loop_
_entity_poly.entity_id
_entity_poly.type
_entity_poly.pdbx_seq_one_letter_code
_entity_poly.pdbx_strand_id
1 'polypeptide(L)'
;MKHNVVPYMVSKGVGHTVVPNSELQYDGIFISNGPGDPIMASKTIEGIRWAIKQETILDIFLGKQILALAAGATMYKMKNGNRGMNQPCIAMHTQNHGYVVDSNSLPEDWKTFFERQVQRSSTQRLVVVPGTTFPFGIFLEKVNFVSVRAEAVLEIIKKEKLEGILASSGGQTALSVGLELYQNGDLERHNVCVMGTQIDPIIDTENCEKFSAKLIEIGETIALSQPTTTCAAGRRLSTRWCVAKDNCITVRR
;
A
#
# COMPACT_ATOMS: atom_id res chain seq x y z
N MET A 1 -13.68 9.30 22.14
CA MET A 1 -12.40 9.54 21.43
C MET A 1 -11.41 8.43 21.74
N LYS A 2 -10.66 7.94 20.75
CA LYS A 2 -9.55 6.99 20.96
C LYS A 2 -8.37 7.67 21.65
N HIS A 3 -7.67 6.95 22.54
CA HIS A 3 -6.54 7.49 23.29
C HIS A 3 -5.43 8.05 22.38
N ASN A 4 -5.08 7.36 21.28
CA ASN A 4 -3.97 7.77 20.40
C ASN A 4 -4.17 9.10 19.65
N VAL A 5 -5.40 9.62 19.59
CA VAL A 5 -5.68 10.87 18.88
C VAL A 5 -4.97 12.04 19.56
N VAL A 6 -5.03 12.09 20.88
CA VAL A 6 -4.47 13.18 21.69
C VAL A 6 -2.94 13.21 21.63
N PRO A 7 -2.20 12.13 21.93
CA PRO A 7 -0.74 12.12 21.81
C PRO A 7 -0.28 12.46 20.39
N TYR A 8 -1.00 11.99 19.37
CA TYR A 8 -0.68 12.33 17.98
C TYR A 8 -0.77 13.84 17.74
N MET A 9 -1.86 14.48 18.15
CA MET A 9 -2.01 15.94 18.02
C MET A 9 -0.96 16.72 18.80
N VAL A 10 -0.68 16.32 20.04
CA VAL A 10 0.36 16.95 20.87
C VAL A 10 1.74 16.81 20.22
N SER A 11 2.05 15.66 19.63
CA SER A 11 3.31 15.46 18.88
C SER A 11 3.44 16.33 17.61
N LYS A 12 2.34 16.90 17.14
CA LYS A 12 2.30 17.89 16.04
C LYS A 12 2.26 19.33 16.55
N GLY A 13 2.41 19.55 17.86
CA GLY A 13 2.38 20.88 18.47
C GLY A 13 0.97 21.45 18.64
N VAL A 14 -0.07 20.61 18.53
CA VAL A 14 -1.48 21.04 18.66
C VAL A 14 -1.94 20.89 20.11
N GLY A 15 -2.27 22.01 20.74
CA GLY A 15 -3.03 22.04 22.00
C GLY A 15 -4.48 21.63 21.75
N HIS A 16 -5.07 20.85 22.65
CA HIS A 16 -6.45 20.42 22.52
C HIS A 16 -7.19 20.57 23.85
N THR A 17 -8.47 20.90 23.77
CA THR A 17 -9.36 20.91 24.93
C THR A 17 -10.58 20.07 24.58
N VAL A 18 -10.88 19.06 25.39
CA VAL A 18 -12.06 18.21 25.19
C VAL A 18 -13.25 18.88 25.86
N VAL A 19 -14.21 19.33 25.06
CA VAL A 19 -15.35 20.11 25.55
C VAL A 19 -16.69 19.49 25.13
N PRO A 20 -17.73 19.54 25.99
CA PRO A 20 -19.09 19.21 25.58
C PRO A 20 -19.82 20.41 24.92
N ASN A 21 -19.45 21.66 25.25
CA ASN A 21 -19.79 22.91 24.55
C ASN A 21 -19.12 24.05 25.34
N SER A 22 -18.38 24.98 24.71
CA SER A 22 -17.68 26.03 25.46
C SER A 22 -17.40 27.27 24.64
N GLU A 23 -17.43 28.44 25.28
CA GLU A 23 -17.03 29.75 24.74
C GLU A 23 -15.50 29.95 24.74
N LEU A 24 -14.74 28.90 24.42
CA LEU A 24 -13.28 28.99 24.39
C LEU A 24 -12.81 29.65 23.10
N GLN A 25 -11.67 30.31 23.18
CA GLN A 25 -10.92 30.71 22.00
C GLN A 25 -10.18 29.49 21.44
N TYR A 26 -10.34 29.22 20.14
CA TYR A 26 -9.71 28.10 19.45
C TYR A 26 -9.41 28.47 17.99
N ASP A 27 -8.49 27.74 17.35
CA ASP A 27 -8.11 27.93 15.94
C ASP A 27 -8.89 27.03 14.98
N GLY A 28 -9.50 25.96 15.50
CA GLY A 28 -10.32 25.05 14.72
C GLY A 28 -11.00 23.99 15.58
N ILE A 29 -11.92 23.26 14.95
CA ILE A 29 -12.74 22.24 15.61
C ILE A 29 -12.28 20.87 15.17
N PHE A 30 -12.11 19.97 16.14
CA PHE A 30 -11.84 18.57 15.87
C PHE A 30 -13.00 17.66 16.31
N ILE A 31 -13.55 16.89 15.38
CA ILE A 31 -14.62 15.92 15.65
C ILE A 31 -14.05 14.50 15.63
N SER A 32 -13.93 13.93 16.82
CA SER A 32 -13.35 12.61 17.03
C SER A 32 -14.28 11.45 16.58
N ASN A 33 -13.72 10.24 16.58
CA ASN A 33 -14.43 8.98 16.50
C ASN A 33 -15.29 8.69 17.75
N GLY A 34 -16.32 7.87 17.57
CA GLY A 34 -17.17 7.35 18.64
C GLY A 34 -18.06 6.19 18.15
N PRO A 35 -18.72 5.47 19.06
CA PRO A 35 -19.72 4.46 18.72
C PRO A 35 -21.09 5.10 18.44
N GLY A 36 -22.01 4.30 17.89
CA GLY A 36 -23.43 4.66 17.81
C GLY A 36 -23.91 5.07 16.43
N ASP A 37 -25.19 5.43 16.38
CA ASP A 37 -25.84 6.00 15.20
C ASP A 37 -25.59 7.51 15.16
N PRO A 38 -24.91 8.05 14.13
CA PRO A 38 -24.60 9.47 14.01
C PRO A 38 -25.84 10.37 14.01
N ILE A 39 -26.98 9.88 13.52
CA ILE A 39 -28.24 10.65 13.47
C ILE A 39 -28.71 11.02 14.88
N MET A 40 -28.35 10.21 15.88
CA MET A 40 -28.71 10.47 17.28
C MET A 40 -27.93 11.64 17.90
N ALA A 41 -26.86 12.11 17.26
CA ALA A 41 -26.04 13.23 17.73
C ALA A 41 -26.60 14.60 17.28
N SER A 42 -27.92 14.81 17.38
CA SER A 42 -28.63 15.98 16.84
C SER A 42 -28.03 17.31 17.29
N LYS A 43 -27.76 17.47 18.59
CA LYS A 43 -27.13 18.68 19.15
C LYS A 43 -25.76 18.96 18.55
N THR A 44 -24.96 17.91 18.34
CA THR A 44 -23.63 18.06 17.71
C THR A 44 -23.78 18.42 16.24
N ILE A 45 -24.70 17.79 15.52
CA ILE A 45 -24.99 18.11 14.10
C ILE A 45 -25.40 19.58 13.95
N GLU A 46 -26.26 20.09 14.83
CA GLU A 46 -26.69 21.50 14.83
C GLU A 46 -25.52 22.45 15.09
N GLY A 47 -24.68 22.17 16.09
CA GLY A 47 -23.48 22.97 16.38
C GLY A 47 -22.50 22.99 15.21
N ILE A 48 -22.26 21.82 14.59
CA ILE A 48 -21.38 21.71 13.43
C ILE A 48 -21.97 22.41 12.20
N ARG A 49 -23.30 22.40 12.01
CA ARG A 49 -23.95 23.13 10.91
C ARG A 49 -23.70 24.64 10.98
N TRP A 50 -23.63 25.20 12.18
CA TRP A 50 -23.21 26.59 12.39
C TRP A 50 -21.72 26.77 12.08
N ALA A 51 -20.87 25.87 12.59
CA ALA A 51 -19.42 25.95 12.46
C ALA A 51 -18.91 25.79 11.02
N ILE A 52 -19.53 24.94 10.19
CA ILE A 52 -19.14 24.69 8.78
C ILE A 52 -18.96 25.98 7.98
N LYS A 53 -19.71 27.04 8.33
CA LYS A 53 -19.72 28.29 7.56
C LYS A 53 -18.54 29.22 7.87
N GLN A 54 -17.82 29.02 8.97
CA GLN A 54 -16.84 29.99 9.46
C GLN A 54 -15.63 29.39 10.16
N GLU A 55 -15.66 28.10 10.51
CA GLU A 55 -14.60 27.42 11.25
C GLU A 55 -13.86 26.40 10.37
N THR A 56 -12.57 26.21 10.66
CA THR A 56 -11.83 25.09 10.09
C THR A 56 -12.13 23.82 10.89
N ILE A 57 -12.64 22.78 10.21
CA ILE A 57 -13.05 21.53 10.85
C ILE A 57 -12.17 20.37 10.36
N LEU A 58 -11.63 19.61 11.32
CA LEU A 58 -10.98 18.34 11.08
C LEU A 58 -11.82 17.23 11.74
N ASP A 59 -12.02 16.13 11.03
CA ASP A 59 -12.84 15.04 11.53
C ASP A 59 -12.17 13.67 11.36
N ILE A 60 -12.59 12.71 12.19
CA ILE A 60 -12.29 11.30 11.99
C ILE A 60 -13.54 10.46 12.23
N PHE A 61 -13.76 9.48 11.34
CA PHE A 61 -14.69 8.38 11.56
C PHE A 61 -16.15 8.82 11.81
N LEU A 62 -16.61 8.85 13.07
CA LEU A 62 -17.93 9.35 13.45
C LEU A 62 -18.05 10.84 13.13
N GLY A 63 -16.95 11.58 13.30
CA GLY A 63 -16.89 12.98 12.94
C GLY A 63 -17.21 13.23 11.47
N LYS A 64 -16.74 12.37 10.56
CA LYS A 64 -17.07 12.45 9.13
C LYS A 64 -18.57 12.34 8.88
N GLN A 65 -19.21 11.43 9.60
CA GLN A 65 -20.64 11.18 9.46
C GLN A 65 -21.44 12.38 10.01
N ILE A 66 -21.03 12.93 11.15
CA ILE A 66 -21.64 14.14 11.73
C ILE A 66 -21.46 15.34 10.81
N LEU A 67 -20.26 15.54 10.26
CA LEU A 67 -19.94 16.63 9.34
C LEU A 67 -20.80 16.54 8.06
N ALA A 68 -20.91 15.34 7.48
CA ALA A 68 -21.74 15.12 6.29
C ALA A 68 -23.24 15.36 6.58
N LEU A 69 -23.75 14.88 7.72
CA LEU A 69 -25.14 15.16 8.14
C LEU A 69 -25.38 16.67 8.37
N ALA A 70 -24.40 17.37 8.94
CA ALA A 70 -24.48 18.81 9.16
C ALA A 70 -24.49 19.60 7.83
N ALA A 71 -23.73 19.12 6.83
CA ALA A 71 -23.72 19.64 5.47
C ALA A 71 -25.03 19.35 4.70
N GLY A 72 -25.85 18.40 5.16
CA GLY A 72 -27.14 18.06 4.54
C GLY A 72 -27.15 16.74 3.77
N ALA A 73 -26.06 15.96 3.82
CA ALA A 73 -26.02 14.63 3.25
C ALA A 73 -26.90 13.65 4.03
N THR A 74 -27.28 12.56 3.36
CA THR A 74 -27.95 11.41 3.98
C THR A 74 -26.95 10.28 4.22
N MET A 75 -27.39 9.31 5.02
CA MET A 75 -26.58 8.17 5.40
C MET A 75 -27.44 6.94 5.59
N TYR A 76 -26.79 5.78 5.53
CA TYR A 76 -27.48 4.51 5.75
C TYR A 76 -26.62 3.54 6.55
N LYS A 77 -27.29 2.60 7.22
CA LYS A 77 -26.66 1.51 7.96
C LYS A 77 -26.24 0.42 6.98
N MET A 78 -24.98 0.04 7.02
CA MET A 78 -24.44 -1.04 6.20
C MET A 78 -24.96 -2.39 6.71
N LYS A 79 -25.31 -3.30 5.79
CA LYS A 79 -25.63 -4.70 6.13
C LYS A 79 -24.46 -5.37 6.86
N ASN A 80 -23.26 -5.22 6.29
CA ASN A 80 -21.99 -5.67 6.88
C ASN A 80 -21.11 -4.43 7.06
N GLY A 81 -20.95 -3.96 8.29
CA GLY A 81 -20.06 -2.83 8.60
C GLY A 81 -18.58 -3.13 8.33
N ASN A 82 -17.78 -2.08 8.14
CA ASN A 82 -16.34 -2.21 7.93
C ASN A 82 -15.66 -2.32 9.29
N ARG A 83 -15.16 -3.52 9.62
CA ARG A 83 -14.44 -3.81 10.87
C ARG A 83 -13.17 -4.58 10.54
N GLY A 84 -12.04 -3.90 10.57
CA GLY A 84 -10.75 -4.53 10.32
C GLY A 84 -9.64 -3.53 10.11
N MET A 85 -8.41 -4.02 10.14
CA MET A 85 -7.20 -3.22 9.97
C MET A 85 -6.77 -3.08 8.50
N ASN A 86 -7.39 -3.85 7.59
CA ASN A 86 -7.02 -4.02 6.19
C ASN A 86 -8.17 -3.67 5.22
N GLN A 87 -8.98 -2.67 5.54
CA GLN A 87 -10.13 -2.31 4.70
C GLN A 87 -9.62 -1.57 3.44
N PRO A 88 -9.88 -2.10 2.23
CA PRO A 88 -9.37 -1.51 1.00
C PRO A 88 -10.09 -0.18 0.70
N CYS A 89 -9.34 0.91 0.78
CA CYS A 89 -9.67 2.22 0.27
C CYS A 89 -8.49 2.69 -0.58
N ILE A 90 -8.65 3.81 -1.31
CA ILE A 90 -7.57 4.42 -2.12
C ILE A 90 -6.26 4.60 -1.30
N ALA A 91 -6.35 4.65 0.03
CA ALA A 91 -5.27 4.27 0.94
C ALA A 91 -5.77 3.22 1.96
N MET A 92 -4.90 2.29 2.38
CA MET A 92 -5.23 1.25 3.36
C MET A 92 -5.45 1.86 4.74
N HIS A 93 -6.60 1.62 5.35
CA HIS A 93 -6.95 2.17 6.66
C HIS A 93 -7.61 1.13 7.57
N THR A 94 -7.41 1.28 8.87
CA THR A 94 -8.26 0.61 9.87
C THR A 94 -9.62 1.28 9.92
N GLN A 95 -10.70 0.51 9.74
CA GLN A 95 -12.06 1.00 9.87
C GLN A 95 -12.85 0.15 10.86
N ASN A 96 -13.78 0.79 11.57
CA ASN A 96 -14.64 0.14 12.56
C ASN A 96 -16.07 0.71 12.59
N HIS A 97 -16.69 1.02 11.43
CA HIS A 97 -18.03 1.65 11.35
C HIS A 97 -19.07 0.71 10.77
N GLY A 98 -20.33 0.96 11.15
CA GLY A 98 -21.51 0.31 10.58
C GLY A 98 -22.38 1.22 9.72
N TYR A 99 -21.96 2.46 9.50
CA TYR A 99 -22.74 3.50 8.85
C TYR A 99 -21.91 4.23 7.81
N VAL A 100 -22.53 4.62 6.70
CA VAL A 100 -21.84 5.29 5.60
C VAL A 100 -22.68 6.44 5.05
N VAL A 101 -21.99 7.49 4.62
CA VAL A 101 -22.58 8.65 3.95
C VAL A 101 -22.92 8.25 2.52
N ASP A 102 -24.13 8.58 2.06
CA ASP A 102 -24.50 8.42 0.66
C ASP A 102 -23.82 9.52 -0.17
N SER A 103 -22.87 9.13 -1.03
CA SER A 103 -22.10 10.09 -1.83
C SER A 103 -22.97 10.84 -2.84
N ASN A 104 -24.10 10.27 -3.26
CA ASN A 104 -25.04 10.94 -4.18
C ASN A 104 -25.89 12.01 -3.49
N SER A 105 -25.91 12.01 -2.16
CA SER A 105 -26.67 12.97 -1.36
C SER A 105 -25.85 14.19 -0.92
N LEU A 106 -24.56 14.22 -1.27
CA LEU A 106 -23.69 15.35 -0.94
C LEU A 106 -24.17 16.61 -1.69
N PRO A 107 -24.18 17.78 -1.04
CA PRO A 107 -24.43 19.06 -1.73
C PRO A 107 -23.38 19.34 -2.82
N GLU A 108 -23.70 20.20 -3.78
CA GLU A 108 -22.84 20.48 -4.96
C GLU A 108 -21.44 21.00 -4.61
N ASP A 109 -21.31 21.72 -3.49
CA ASP A 109 -20.05 22.25 -2.96
C ASP A 109 -19.20 21.20 -2.22
N TRP A 110 -19.74 19.98 -2.02
CA TRP A 110 -19.07 18.88 -1.33
C TRP A 110 -18.59 17.80 -2.30
N LYS A 111 -17.42 17.23 -2.03
CA LYS A 111 -16.84 16.15 -2.84
C LYS A 111 -16.39 14.99 -1.97
N THR A 112 -16.56 13.79 -2.50
CA THR A 112 -16.02 12.58 -1.88
C THR A 112 -14.50 12.56 -2.01
N PHE A 113 -13.80 12.51 -0.88
CA PHE A 113 -12.33 12.50 -0.87
C PHE A 113 -11.72 11.09 -0.91
N PHE A 114 -12.40 10.09 -0.32
CA PHE A 114 -11.95 8.69 -0.33
C PHE A 114 -13.11 7.76 -0.62
N GLU A 115 -12.92 6.90 -1.63
CA GLU A 115 -13.84 5.83 -2.00
C GLU A 115 -13.24 4.45 -1.71
N ARG A 116 -14.12 3.45 -1.57
CA ARG A 116 -13.71 2.05 -1.50
C ARG A 116 -13.22 1.61 -2.88
N GLN A 117 -12.03 1.02 -2.95
CA GLN A 117 -11.57 0.38 -4.18
C GLN A 117 -12.20 -1.01 -4.33
N VAL A 118 -12.85 -1.25 -5.47
CA VAL A 118 -13.11 -2.59 -6.01
C VAL A 118 -12.23 -2.71 -7.25
N GLN A 119 -11.19 -3.54 -7.19
CA GLN A 119 -10.20 -3.65 -8.25
C GLN A 119 -10.86 -4.22 -9.52
N ARG A 120 -10.85 -3.46 -10.62
CA ARG A 120 -11.10 -3.93 -11.98
C ARG A 120 -9.89 -3.55 -12.82
N SER A 121 -9.10 -4.52 -13.27
CA SER A 121 -8.02 -4.29 -14.24
C SER A 121 -8.46 -4.79 -15.62
N SER A 122 -8.07 -4.08 -16.68
CA SER A 122 -8.58 -4.23 -18.05
C SER A 122 -7.59 -4.89 -19.03
N THR A 123 -6.54 -5.56 -18.54
CA THR A 123 -5.53 -6.21 -19.40
C THR A 123 -6.11 -7.46 -20.05
N GLN A 124 -6.03 -7.56 -21.38
CA GLN A 124 -6.72 -8.60 -22.15
C GLN A 124 -5.85 -9.82 -22.49
N ARG A 125 -4.52 -9.67 -22.66
CA ARG A 125 -3.62 -10.78 -23.04
C ARG A 125 -2.27 -10.73 -22.32
N LEU A 126 -2.06 -11.69 -21.43
CA LEU A 126 -0.92 -11.80 -20.54
C LEU A 126 -0.16 -13.11 -20.77
N VAL A 127 1.18 -13.05 -20.79
CA VAL A 127 2.01 -14.26 -20.65
C VAL A 127 2.52 -14.40 -19.23
N VAL A 128 2.29 -15.59 -18.67
CA VAL A 128 2.86 -16.03 -17.40
C VAL A 128 3.94 -17.05 -17.74
N VAL A 129 5.16 -16.82 -17.26
CA VAL A 129 6.28 -17.75 -17.45
C VAL A 129 6.42 -18.57 -16.16
N PRO A 130 5.85 -19.78 -16.04
CA PRO A 130 6.00 -20.59 -14.84
C PRO A 130 7.36 -21.30 -14.83
N GLY A 131 8.00 -21.36 -13.65
CA GLY A 131 9.22 -22.15 -13.46
C GLY A 131 8.94 -23.62 -13.23
N THR A 132 8.05 -23.95 -12.29
CA THR A 132 7.80 -25.35 -11.87
C THR A 132 6.37 -25.65 -11.42
N THR A 133 5.54 -24.64 -11.12
CA THR A 133 4.18 -24.87 -10.57
C THR A 133 3.23 -23.78 -11.04
N PHE A 134 2.11 -24.18 -11.64
CA PHE A 134 1.02 -23.27 -11.95
C PHE A 134 0.30 -22.91 -10.64
N PRO A 135 0.11 -21.62 -10.30
CA PRO A 135 -0.70 -21.26 -9.15
C PRO A 135 -2.12 -21.79 -9.35
N PHE A 136 -2.60 -22.63 -8.43
CA PHE A 136 -4.00 -23.05 -8.40
C PHE A 136 -4.90 -21.80 -8.36
N GLY A 137 -5.73 -21.59 -9.39
CA GLY A 137 -6.68 -20.48 -9.46
C GLY A 137 -6.49 -19.50 -10.63
N ILE A 138 -5.42 -19.62 -11.43
CA ILE A 138 -5.30 -18.88 -12.69
C ILE A 138 -5.87 -19.75 -13.83
N PHE A 139 -7.02 -19.35 -14.37
CA PHE A 139 -7.55 -19.96 -15.60
C PHE A 139 -6.79 -19.38 -16.79
N LEU A 140 -5.90 -20.18 -17.36
CA LEU A 140 -5.19 -19.82 -18.59
C LEU A 140 -6.04 -20.23 -19.79
N GLU A 141 -6.24 -19.31 -20.73
CA GLU A 141 -6.92 -19.62 -22.00
C GLU A 141 -6.06 -20.51 -22.90
N LYS A 142 -4.73 -20.38 -22.81
CA LYS A 142 -3.77 -21.10 -23.65
C LYS A 142 -2.46 -21.39 -22.93
N VAL A 143 -1.90 -22.58 -23.15
CA VAL A 143 -0.63 -23.04 -22.57
C VAL A 143 0.32 -23.44 -23.69
N ASN A 144 1.53 -22.88 -23.71
CA ASN A 144 2.59 -23.24 -24.64
C ASN A 144 3.70 -24.01 -23.89
N PHE A 145 4.04 -25.21 -24.36
CA PHE A 145 5.14 -26.00 -23.81
C PHE A 145 6.42 -25.70 -24.59
N VAL A 146 7.25 -24.80 -24.04
CA VAL A 146 8.54 -24.41 -24.62
C VAL A 146 9.61 -24.38 -23.55
N SER A 147 10.89 -24.42 -23.96
CA SER A 147 11.99 -24.15 -23.05
C SER A 147 11.88 -22.70 -22.55
N VAL A 148 12.04 -22.48 -21.24
CA VAL A 148 11.99 -21.15 -20.63
C VAL A 148 13.31 -20.41 -20.94
N ARG A 149 13.40 -19.87 -22.16
CA ARG A 149 14.50 -19.07 -22.70
C ARG A 149 13.96 -17.80 -23.34
N ALA A 150 14.75 -16.73 -23.36
CA ALA A 150 14.33 -15.44 -23.90
C ALA A 150 13.86 -15.52 -25.34
N GLU A 151 14.55 -16.27 -26.20
CA GLU A 151 14.19 -16.37 -27.62
C GLU A 151 12.83 -17.06 -27.81
N ALA A 152 12.59 -18.15 -27.06
CA ALA A 152 11.32 -18.88 -27.13
C ALA A 152 10.14 -18.04 -26.63
N VAL A 153 10.34 -17.27 -25.55
CA VAL A 153 9.32 -16.37 -25.02
C VAL A 153 9.06 -15.21 -25.98
N LEU A 154 10.10 -14.66 -26.61
CA LEU A 154 9.98 -13.60 -27.60
C LEU A 154 9.15 -14.03 -28.81
N GLU A 155 9.35 -15.25 -29.31
CA GLU A 155 8.55 -15.79 -30.41
C GLU A 155 7.07 -15.96 -30.02
N ILE A 156 6.78 -16.33 -28.78
CA ILE A 156 5.40 -16.38 -28.26
C ILE A 156 4.80 -14.97 -28.18
N ILE A 157 5.55 -13.98 -27.69
CA ILE A 157 5.14 -12.56 -27.65
C ILE A 157 4.69 -12.09 -29.03
N LYS A 158 5.51 -12.34 -30.06
CA LYS A 158 5.20 -11.97 -31.45
C LYS A 158 3.99 -12.70 -31.99
N LYS A 159 3.94 -14.04 -31.82
CA LYS A 159 2.90 -14.90 -32.38
C LYS A 159 1.52 -14.62 -31.78
N GLU A 160 1.47 -14.48 -30.46
CA GLU A 160 0.20 -14.32 -29.72
C GLU A 160 -0.19 -12.85 -29.52
N LYS A 161 0.67 -11.91 -29.94
CA LYS A 161 0.48 -10.45 -29.80
C LYS A 161 0.17 -10.08 -28.35
N LEU A 162 1.08 -10.44 -27.46
CA LEU A 162 0.93 -10.23 -26.02
C LEU A 162 1.17 -8.76 -25.68
N GLU A 163 0.39 -8.23 -24.73
CA GLU A 163 0.47 -6.83 -24.29
C GLU A 163 1.14 -6.72 -22.91
N GLY A 164 1.26 -7.85 -22.20
CA GLY A 164 1.89 -7.89 -20.89
C GLY A 164 2.63 -9.19 -20.62
N ILE A 165 3.67 -9.09 -19.80
CA ILE A 165 4.47 -10.21 -19.28
C ILE A 165 4.49 -10.19 -17.74
N LEU A 166 4.27 -11.35 -17.13
CA LEU A 166 4.43 -11.57 -15.69
C LEU A 166 5.63 -12.50 -15.43
N ALA A 167 6.79 -11.93 -15.13
CA ALA A 167 8.03 -12.66 -14.88
C ALA A 167 8.23 -13.05 -13.40
N SER A 168 7.58 -12.34 -12.46
CA SER A 168 7.80 -12.50 -11.01
C SER A 168 7.16 -13.75 -10.40
N SER A 169 6.29 -14.45 -11.12
CA SER A 169 5.56 -15.63 -10.61
C SER A 169 6.20 -16.97 -10.95
N GLY A 170 7.31 -16.99 -11.70
CA GLY A 170 7.93 -18.20 -12.22
C GLY A 170 9.26 -18.62 -11.59
N GLY A 171 9.62 -18.04 -10.45
CA GLY A 171 10.93 -18.25 -9.85
C GLY A 171 12.08 -17.61 -10.64
N GLN A 172 13.32 -17.99 -10.30
CA GLN A 172 14.53 -17.33 -10.80
C GLN A 172 14.72 -17.46 -12.32
N THR A 173 14.35 -18.59 -12.91
CA THR A 173 14.46 -18.79 -14.37
C THR A 173 13.55 -17.83 -15.14
N ALA A 174 12.30 -17.69 -14.72
CA ALA A 174 11.35 -16.77 -15.36
C ALA A 174 11.76 -15.30 -15.17
N LEU A 175 12.27 -14.98 -13.98
CA LEU A 175 12.79 -13.66 -13.65
C LEU A 175 13.99 -13.31 -14.54
N SER A 176 14.95 -14.23 -14.68
CA SER A 176 16.13 -14.07 -15.53
C SER A 176 15.75 -13.84 -16.98
N VAL A 177 14.79 -14.62 -17.51
CA VAL A 177 14.28 -14.44 -18.88
C VAL A 177 13.59 -13.08 -19.05
N GLY A 178 12.77 -12.66 -18.08
CA GLY A 178 12.14 -11.34 -18.09
C GLY A 178 13.16 -10.20 -18.09
N LEU A 179 14.22 -10.33 -17.30
CA LEU A 179 15.31 -9.38 -17.22
C LEU A 179 16.13 -9.32 -18.52
N GLU A 180 16.43 -10.47 -19.11
CA GLU A 180 17.14 -10.56 -20.40
C GLU A 180 16.34 -9.88 -21.53
N LEU A 181 15.04 -10.16 -21.65
CA LEU A 181 14.15 -9.51 -22.62
C LEU A 181 14.06 -8.00 -22.42
N TYR A 182 14.07 -7.56 -21.16
CA TYR A 182 14.08 -6.14 -20.81
C TYR A 182 15.40 -5.47 -21.20
N GLN A 183 16.54 -6.05 -20.82
CA GLN A 183 17.88 -5.53 -21.12
C GLN A 183 18.18 -5.48 -22.62
N ASN A 184 17.68 -6.46 -23.37
CA ASN A 184 17.80 -6.48 -24.84
C ASN A 184 16.86 -5.46 -25.52
N GLY A 185 15.96 -4.81 -24.79
CA GLY A 185 14.95 -3.88 -25.31
C GLY A 185 13.82 -4.57 -26.11
N ASP A 186 13.67 -5.89 -25.99
CA ASP A 186 12.68 -6.64 -26.74
C ASP A 186 11.25 -6.32 -26.30
N LEU A 187 11.04 -6.09 -25.00
CA LEU A 187 9.73 -5.75 -24.45
C LEU A 187 9.23 -4.39 -24.96
N GLU A 188 10.12 -3.39 -24.99
CA GLU A 188 9.80 -2.05 -25.49
C GLU A 188 9.49 -2.08 -27.00
N ARG A 189 10.33 -2.78 -27.79
CA ARG A 189 10.13 -2.91 -29.25
C ARG A 189 8.79 -3.55 -29.63
N HIS A 190 8.26 -4.42 -28.77
CA HIS A 190 6.98 -5.12 -29.01
C HIS A 190 5.82 -4.55 -28.19
N ASN A 191 6.00 -3.40 -27.54
CA ASN A 191 4.99 -2.73 -26.71
C ASN A 191 4.41 -3.66 -25.62
N VAL A 192 5.27 -4.46 -24.98
CA VAL A 192 4.89 -5.38 -23.92
C VAL A 192 5.19 -4.76 -22.56
N CYS A 193 4.16 -4.62 -21.75
CA CYS A 193 4.28 -4.09 -20.39
C CYS A 193 4.71 -5.17 -19.39
N VAL A 194 5.65 -4.82 -18.49
CA VAL A 194 5.96 -5.69 -17.35
C VAL A 194 4.87 -5.53 -16.29
N MET A 195 4.10 -6.59 -16.09
CA MET A 195 3.00 -6.62 -15.13
C MET A 195 3.50 -7.05 -13.75
N GLY A 196 3.04 -6.37 -12.70
CA GLY A 196 3.48 -6.60 -11.33
C GLY A 196 4.70 -5.74 -10.96
N THR A 197 5.67 -6.34 -10.26
CA THR A 197 6.91 -5.65 -9.86
C THR A 197 7.70 -5.25 -11.11
N GLN A 198 8.04 -3.96 -11.20
CA GLN A 198 8.84 -3.44 -12.31
C GLN A 198 10.27 -4.01 -12.25
N ILE A 199 10.95 -4.05 -13.40
CA ILE A 199 12.29 -4.65 -13.52
C ILE A 199 13.36 -3.87 -12.72
N ASP A 200 13.27 -2.54 -12.66
CA ASP A 200 14.25 -1.74 -11.91
C ASP A 200 14.29 -2.09 -10.41
N PRO A 201 13.14 -2.15 -9.68
CA PRO A 201 13.10 -2.69 -8.32
C PRO A 201 13.68 -4.10 -8.20
N ILE A 202 13.45 -4.97 -9.18
CA ILE A 202 14.00 -6.33 -9.17
C ILE A 202 15.53 -6.26 -9.20
N ILE A 203 16.11 -5.50 -10.14
CA ILE A 203 17.57 -5.30 -10.27
C ILE A 203 18.16 -4.74 -8.96
N ASP A 204 17.49 -3.77 -8.35
CA ASP A 204 17.93 -3.16 -7.09
C ASP A 204 17.91 -4.16 -5.93
N THR A 205 16.96 -5.10 -5.92
CA THR A 205 16.85 -6.13 -4.87
C THR A 205 17.79 -7.33 -5.07
N GLU A 206 18.20 -7.64 -6.30
CA GLU A 206 19.12 -8.77 -6.56
C GLU A 206 20.59 -8.44 -6.25
N ASN A 207 20.96 -7.17 -6.24
CA ASN A 207 22.30 -6.74 -5.86
C ASN A 207 22.35 -6.32 -4.39
N CYS A 208 23.11 -7.06 -3.57
CA CYS A 208 23.21 -6.80 -2.13
C CYS A 208 23.71 -5.38 -1.78
N GLU A 209 24.60 -4.78 -2.58
CA GLU A 209 25.08 -3.41 -2.36
C GLU A 209 23.97 -2.39 -2.61
N LYS A 210 23.29 -2.52 -3.75
CA LYS A 210 22.17 -1.64 -4.13
C LYS A 210 21.02 -1.77 -3.14
N PHE A 211 20.67 -3.00 -2.75
CA PHE A 211 19.64 -3.28 -1.76
C PHE A 211 19.99 -2.62 -0.41
N SER A 212 21.23 -2.77 0.05
CA SER A 212 21.69 -2.15 1.31
C SER A 212 21.63 -0.61 1.23
N ALA A 213 22.07 -0.04 0.10
CA ALA A 213 22.01 1.40 -0.11
C ALA A 213 20.56 1.93 -0.11
N LYS A 214 19.62 1.19 -0.72
CA LYS A 214 18.19 1.53 -0.73
C LYS A 214 17.54 1.46 0.65
N LEU A 215 17.95 0.53 1.50
CA LEU A 215 17.50 0.48 2.90
C LEU A 215 18.05 1.64 3.73
N ILE A 216 19.32 2.00 3.53
CA ILE A 216 19.93 3.15 4.21
C ILE A 216 19.26 4.46 3.78
N GLU A 217 18.88 4.59 2.50
CA GLU A 217 18.19 5.77 1.96
C GLU A 217 16.89 6.09 2.74
N ILE A 218 16.15 5.06 3.17
CA ILE A 218 14.90 5.21 3.93
C ILE A 218 15.08 5.18 5.45
N GLY A 219 16.33 5.15 5.94
CA GLY A 219 16.64 5.09 7.36
C GLY A 219 16.35 3.74 8.01
N GLU A 220 16.22 2.67 7.22
CA GLU A 220 16.05 1.31 7.73
C GLU A 220 17.38 0.69 8.17
N THR A 221 17.29 -0.25 9.09
CA THR A 221 18.47 -0.93 9.63
C THR A 221 18.78 -2.21 8.85
N ILE A 222 20.05 -2.43 8.54
CA ILE A 222 20.55 -3.68 7.99
C ILE A 222 21.60 -4.25 8.94
N ALA A 223 21.66 -5.58 9.05
CA ALA A 223 22.81 -6.23 9.67
C ALA A 223 24.07 -5.76 8.95
N LEU A 224 25.16 -5.56 9.71
CA LEU A 224 26.48 -5.38 9.10
C LEU A 224 26.65 -6.50 8.07
N SER A 225 26.90 -6.13 6.82
CA SER A 225 27.16 -7.01 5.69
C SER A 225 28.12 -6.34 4.70
N GLN A 226 28.96 -7.14 4.04
CA GLN A 226 29.81 -6.68 2.94
C GLN A 226 29.81 -7.77 1.87
N PRO A 227 29.40 -7.48 0.63
CA PRO A 227 29.41 -8.45 -0.44
C PRO A 227 30.85 -8.76 -0.88
N THR A 228 31.06 -10.00 -1.31
CA THR A 228 32.38 -10.50 -1.72
C THR A 228 32.23 -11.39 -2.93
N THR A 229 33.13 -11.28 -3.88
CA THR A 229 33.15 -12.11 -5.10
C THR A 229 34.22 -13.21 -5.04
N THR A 230 34.97 -13.32 -3.95
CA THR A 230 36.04 -14.32 -3.80
C THR A 230 35.98 -15.03 -2.45
N CYS A 231 36.28 -16.33 -2.46
CA CYS A 231 36.32 -17.15 -1.23
C CYS A 231 37.36 -16.65 -0.21
N ALA A 232 38.45 -16.03 -0.68
CA ALA A 232 39.48 -15.47 0.18
C ALA A 232 38.98 -14.21 0.92
N ALA A 233 38.28 -13.30 0.22
CA ALA A 233 37.67 -12.14 0.84
C ALA A 233 36.56 -12.54 1.83
N GLY A 234 35.72 -13.51 1.47
CA GLY A 234 34.69 -14.06 2.36
C GLY A 234 35.27 -14.59 3.68
N ARG A 235 36.40 -15.33 3.63
CA ARG A 235 37.10 -15.81 4.84
C ARG A 235 37.68 -14.70 5.71
N ARG A 236 38.17 -13.61 5.11
CA ARG A 236 38.68 -12.45 5.87
C ARG A 236 37.55 -11.68 6.56
N LEU A 237 36.39 -11.59 5.92
CA LEU A 237 35.23 -10.90 6.49
C LEU A 237 34.59 -11.71 7.62
N SER A 238 34.47 -13.04 7.45
CA SER A 238 33.94 -13.89 8.53
C SER A 238 34.80 -13.85 9.79
N THR A 239 36.13 -13.85 9.64
CA THR A 239 37.07 -13.78 10.79
C THR A 239 37.10 -12.41 11.47
N ARG A 240 36.85 -11.33 10.73
CA ARG A 240 36.76 -9.98 11.30
C ARG A 240 35.49 -9.78 12.13
N TRP A 241 34.41 -10.50 11.80
CA TRP A 241 33.07 -10.25 12.33
C TRP A 241 32.60 -11.32 13.31
N CYS A 242 33.17 -12.52 13.26
CA CYS A 242 33.06 -13.54 14.29
C CYS A 242 34.23 -13.38 15.27
N VAL A 243 34.01 -12.72 16.41
CA VAL A 243 34.91 -12.90 17.55
C VAL A 243 34.37 -14.09 18.35
N ALA A 244 35.03 -15.23 18.24
CA ALA A 244 34.79 -16.36 19.12
C ALA A 244 35.36 -15.99 20.51
N LYS A 245 34.46 -15.77 21.47
CA LYS A 245 34.81 -15.76 22.89
C LYS A 245 33.88 -16.77 23.56
N ASP A 246 34.47 -17.76 24.21
CA ASP A 246 33.79 -18.72 25.08
C ASP A 246 32.59 -19.45 24.42
N ASN A 247 32.83 -20.19 23.34
CA ASN A 247 31.86 -21.04 22.62
C ASN A 247 30.59 -20.34 22.08
N CYS A 248 30.56 -19.01 22.01
CA CYS A 248 29.51 -18.24 21.36
C CYS A 248 30.04 -17.45 20.15
N ILE A 249 29.37 -17.58 19.00
CA ILE A 249 29.60 -16.70 17.84
C ILE A 249 28.95 -15.36 18.17
N THR A 250 29.78 -14.35 18.50
CA THR A 250 29.29 -12.99 18.74
C THR A 250 29.52 -12.16 17.48
N VAL A 251 28.44 -11.74 16.82
CA VAL A 251 28.50 -10.74 15.74
C VAL A 251 28.68 -9.39 16.42
N ARG A 252 29.82 -8.71 16.19
CA ARG A 252 30.02 -7.34 16.71
C ARG A 252 28.93 -6.43 16.16
N ARG A 253 28.14 -5.80 17.04
CA ARG A 253 27.25 -4.67 16.70
C ARG A 253 28.05 -3.40 16.50
#